data_AF-A0A1H4B9C7-F1
#
_entry.id   AF-A0A1H4B9C7-F1
#
_cell.length_a   1.000
_cell.length_b   1.000
_cell.length_c   1.000
_cell.angle_alpha   90.00
_cell.angle_beta   90.00
_cell.angle_gamma   90.00
#
_symmetry.space_group_name_H-M   'P 1'
#
loop_
_entity.id
_entity.type
_entity.pdbx_description
1 polymer ?
#
loop_
_entity_poly.entity_id
_entity_poly.type
_entity_poly.pdbx_seq_one_letter_code
_entity_poly.pdbx_strand_id
1 'polypeptide(L)'
;MSKCEQCIVREFSSLKALNKDELVKLAGCKTSRIIRKGEVIFEEGENVNGIFCIKDGVCKLTKLSPNGKDHIVKLVSKGELLGQRSMISDEPVNLSAVALEDMEVCFIPKTEVMGFFDKNNQFSMNVMKTICGDLKEADSHTVNMAQKTVKERLAETLLHLHDTFGKNEDDSLKIQLSRDELASMIGTATESCIRLLSDFNKLGLIKLVGKKITITDISKLKKISE
;
A
#
# COMPACT_ATOMS: atom_id res chain seq x y z
N MET A 1 -18.21 -17.76 6.23
CA MET A 1 -18.11 -16.34 6.63
C MET A 1 -17.31 -16.26 7.92
N SER A 2 -16.05 -15.81 7.86
CA SER A 2 -15.27 -15.59 9.09
C SER A 2 -15.88 -14.42 9.87
N LYS A 3 -16.32 -14.65 11.11
CA LYS A 3 -16.82 -13.61 12.01
C LYS A 3 -15.71 -12.56 12.22
N CYS A 4 -16.00 -11.27 12.07
CA CYS A 4 -15.02 -10.19 12.36
C CYS A 4 -14.43 -10.30 13.77
N GLU A 5 -15.20 -10.88 14.70
CA GLU A 5 -14.77 -11.17 16.08
C GLU A 5 -13.50 -12.03 16.16
N GLN A 6 -13.27 -12.89 15.16
CA GLN A 6 -12.13 -13.82 15.10
C GLN A 6 -11.11 -13.42 14.02
N CYS A 7 -11.33 -12.29 13.35
CA CYS A 7 -10.45 -11.83 12.28
C CYS A 7 -9.22 -11.13 12.88
N ILE A 8 -8.08 -11.83 12.91
CA ILE A 8 -6.80 -11.27 13.39
C ILE A 8 -6.37 -10.02 12.61
N VAL A 9 -6.87 -9.86 11.37
CA VAL A 9 -6.50 -8.75 10.49
C VAL A 9 -6.90 -7.39 11.05
N ARG A 10 -7.95 -7.35 11.88
CA ARG A 10 -8.40 -6.11 12.53
C ARG A 10 -7.35 -5.51 13.47
N GLU A 11 -6.48 -6.35 14.03
CA GLU A 11 -5.47 -5.94 15.02
C GLU A 11 -4.40 -5.03 14.39
N PHE A 12 -4.26 -5.10 13.06
CA PHE A 12 -3.35 -4.27 12.29
C PHE A 12 -3.94 -2.91 11.90
N SER A 13 -5.21 -2.65 12.24
CA SER A 13 -5.94 -1.46 11.81
C SER A 13 -6.59 -0.73 12.98
N SER A 14 -7.22 0.40 12.70
CA SER A 14 -8.04 1.11 13.69
C SER A 14 -9.20 0.27 14.21
N LEU A 15 -9.63 -0.78 13.48
CA LEU A 15 -10.72 -1.69 13.86
C LEU A 15 -10.44 -2.46 15.16
N LYS A 16 -9.18 -2.56 15.62
CA LYS A 16 -8.83 -3.13 16.93
C LYS A 16 -9.45 -2.39 18.12
N ALA A 17 -9.84 -1.14 17.94
CA ALA A 17 -10.47 -0.33 18.97
C ALA A 17 -11.97 -0.65 19.15
N LEU A 18 -12.56 -1.41 18.25
CA LEU A 18 -13.99 -1.71 18.30
C LEU A 18 -14.30 -2.71 19.42
N ASN A 19 -15.29 -2.38 20.23
CA ASN A 19 -15.79 -3.29 21.26
C ASN A 19 -16.66 -4.41 20.65
N LYS A 20 -17.12 -5.34 21.49
CA LYS A 20 -17.89 -6.51 21.02
C LYS A 20 -19.15 -6.14 20.25
N ASP A 21 -19.93 -5.17 20.74
CA ASP A 21 -21.19 -4.77 20.10
C ASP A 21 -20.95 -4.06 18.77
N GLU A 22 -19.91 -3.22 18.72
CA GLU A 22 -19.46 -2.57 17.48
C GLU A 22 -18.95 -3.59 16.44
N LEU A 23 -18.24 -4.64 16.88
CA LEU A 23 -17.78 -5.73 16.01
C LEU A 23 -18.94 -6.55 15.45
N VAL A 24 -19.99 -6.80 16.25
CA VAL A 24 -21.22 -7.46 15.79
C VAL A 24 -21.89 -6.59 14.73
N LYS A 25 -21.99 -5.28 14.97
CA LYS A 25 -22.55 -4.32 14.00
C LYS A 25 -21.74 -4.30 12.69
N LEU A 26 -20.42 -4.19 12.80
CA LEU A 26 -19.48 -4.25 11.67
C LEU A 26 -19.63 -5.54 10.87
N ALA A 27 -19.72 -6.69 11.55
CA ALA A 27 -19.87 -7.98 10.90
C ALA A 27 -21.19 -8.10 10.13
N GLY A 28 -22.25 -7.46 10.61
CA GLY A 28 -23.57 -7.45 9.98
C GLY A 28 -23.70 -6.50 8.79
N CYS A 29 -22.90 -5.43 8.73
CA CYS A 29 -23.00 -4.41 7.67
C CYS A 29 -21.93 -4.52 6.58
N LYS A 30 -20.82 -5.24 6.83
CA LYS A 30 -19.74 -5.33 5.84
C LYS A 30 -20.11 -6.22 4.65
N THR A 31 -19.52 -5.90 3.49
CA THR A 31 -19.58 -6.75 2.30
C THR A 31 -18.18 -7.23 1.95
N SER A 32 -17.97 -8.55 1.93
CA SER A 32 -16.70 -9.13 1.47
C SER A 32 -16.68 -9.22 -0.05
N ARG A 33 -15.57 -8.85 -0.66
CA ARG A 33 -15.34 -8.91 -2.11
C ARG A 33 -14.01 -9.60 -2.39
N ILE A 34 -13.98 -10.39 -3.46
CA ILE A 34 -12.75 -10.89 -4.05
C ILE A 34 -12.41 -9.94 -5.19
N ILE A 35 -11.18 -9.42 -5.19
CA ILE A 35 -10.66 -8.53 -6.24
C ILE A 35 -9.52 -9.28 -6.91
N ARG A 36 -9.61 -9.49 -8.22
CA ARG A 36 -8.56 -10.19 -8.95
C ARG A 36 -7.38 -9.27 -9.22
N LYS A 37 -6.20 -9.85 -9.41
CA LYS A 37 -5.01 -9.11 -9.83
C LYS A 37 -5.31 -8.19 -11.03
N GLY A 38 -4.96 -6.92 -10.90
CA GLY A 38 -5.15 -5.89 -11.93
C GLY A 38 -6.53 -5.23 -11.91
N GLU A 39 -7.50 -5.74 -11.14
CA GLU A 39 -8.79 -5.06 -10.98
C GLU A 39 -8.66 -3.81 -10.11
N VAL A 40 -9.49 -2.83 -10.44
CA VAL A 40 -9.57 -1.55 -9.73
C VAL A 40 -10.56 -1.67 -8.56
N ILE A 41 -10.15 -1.21 -7.38
CA ILE A 41 -10.98 -1.15 -6.18
C ILE A 41 -11.83 0.12 -6.18
N PHE A 42 -11.22 1.25 -6.56
CA PHE A 42 -11.85 2.54 -6.86
C PHE A 42 -10.93 3.38 -7.73
N GLU A 43 -11.50 4.29 -8.50
CA GLU A 43 -10.76 5.20 -9.39
C GLU A 43 -10.59 6.60 -8.79
N GLU A 44 -9.49 7.26 -9.11
CA GLU A 44 -9.28 8.67 -8.81
C GLU A 44 -10.49 9.52 -9.26
N GLY A 45 -11.01 10.36 -8.36
CA GLY A 45 -12.19 11.19 -8.59
C GLY A 45 -13.52 10.51 -8.27
N GLU A 46 -13.52 9.22 -7.92
CA GLU A 46 -14.72 8.52 -7.49
C GLU A 46 -15.16 8.92 -6.07
N ASN A 47 -16.48 9.01 -5.85
CA ASN A 47 -17.04 9.18 -4.52
C ASN A 47 -17.24 7.80 -3.87
N VAL A 48 -16.35 7.44 -2.94
CA VAL A 48 -16.45 6.18 -2.20
C VAL A 48 -17.30 6.37 -0.95
N ASN A 49 -18.44 5.68 -0.89
CA ASN A 49 -19.40 5.77 0.22
C ASN A 49 -19.05 4.87 1.42
N GLY A 50 -17.77 4.75 1.75
CA GLY A 50 -17.27 3.90 2.81
C GLY A 50 -15.76 3.71 2.78
N ILE A 51 -15.29 2.68 3.47
CA ILE A 51 -13.88 2.29 3.45
C ILE A 51 -13.74 0.83 3.04
N PHE A 52 -12.54 0.47 2.58
CA PHE A 52 -12.16 -0.92 2.36
C PHE A 52 -11.11 -1.33 3.38
N CYS A 53 -11.30 -2.46 4.03
CA CYS A 53 -10.28 -3.12 4.84
C CYS A 53 -9.68 -4.28 4.04
N ILE A 54 -8.36 -4.28 3.86
CA ILE A 54 -7.66 -5.36 3.17
C ILE A 54 -7.53 -6.53 4.12
N LYS A 55 -8.26 -7.61 3.84
CA LYS A 55 -8.19 -8.84 4.64
C LYS A 55 -7.00 -9.70 4.22
N ASP A 56 -6.73 -9.76 2.93
CA ASP A 56 -5.57 -10.46 2.37
C ASP A 56 -5.21 -9.87 1.01
N GLY A 57 -3.92 -9.95 0.66
CA GLY A 57 -3.37 -9.41 -0.58
C GLY A 57 -2.76 -8.01 -0.47
N VAL A 58 -2.31 -7.46 -1.61
CA VAL A 58 -1.67 -6.14 -1.72
C VAL A 58 -2.22 -5.38 -2.94
N CYS A 59 -2.47 -4.09 -2.76
CA CYS A 59 -2.79 -3.16 -3.85
C CYS A 59 -1.79 -2.00 -3.92
N LYS A 60 -1.72 -1.35 -5.08
CA LYS A 60 -1.02 -0.08 -5.26
C LYS A 60 -2.03 1.07 -5.26
N LEU A 61 -1.63 2.19 -4.66
CA LEU A 61 -2.28 3.48 -4.85
C LEU A 61 -1.56 4.26 -5.93
N THR A 62 -2.28 4.69 -6.96
CA THR A 62 -1.73 5.41 -8.11
C THR A 62 -2.36 6.78 -8.29
N LYS A 63 -1.56 7.70 -8.84
CA LYS A 63 -2.01 9.00 -9.34
C LYS A 63 -1.76 9.05 -10.83
N LEU A 64 -2.74 9.48 -11.62
CA LEU A 64 -2.53 9.67 -13.05
C LEU A 64 -1.63 10.89 -13.28
N SER A 65 -0.50 10.68 -13.96
CA SER A 65 0.39 11.79 -14.35
C SER A 65 -0.12 12.48 -15.62
N PRO A 66 0.23 13.76 -15.87
CA PRO A 66 -0.16 14.49 -17.08
C PRO A 66 0.28 13.84 -18.39
N ASN A 67 1.30 12.99 -18.36
CA ASN A 67 1.78 12.22 -19.51
C ASN A 67 1.00 10.90 -19.74
N GLY A 68 -0.10 10.69 -19.03
CA GLY A 68 -0.96 9.52 -19.13
C GLY A 68 -0.41 8.26 -18.46
N LYS A 69 0.64 8.37 -17.65
CA LYS A 69 1.21 7.25 -16.89
C LYS A 69 0.90 7.36 -15.41
N ASP A 70 0.52 6.24 -14.81
CA ASP A 70 0.35 6.16 -13.36
C ASP A 70 1.67 6.30 -12.62
N HIS A 71 1.67 7.12 -11.57
CA HIS A 71 2.71 7.17 -10.55
C HIS A 71 2.22 6.39 -9.31
N ILE A 72 2.94 5.36 -8.89
CA ILE A 72 2.62 4.61 -7.67
C ILE A 72 3.09 5.44 -6.47
N VAL A 73 2.12 5.82 -5.63
CA VAL A 73 2.35 6.65 -4.43
C VAL A 73 2.64 5.79 -3.21
N LYS A 74 1.90 4.68 -3.04
CA LYS A 74 2.02 3.79 -1.88
C LYS A 74 1.58 2.37 -2.23
N LEU A 75 2.17 1.37 -1.59
CA LEU A 75 1.63 0.01 -1.54
C LEU A 75 0.85 -0.18 -0.25
N VAL A 76 -0.31 -0.80 -0.35
CA VAL A 76 -1.21 -1.02 0.78
C VAL A 76 -1.51 -2.51 0.91
N SER A 77 -1.38 -3.00 2.13
CA SER A 77 -1.31 -4.41 2.46
C SER A 77 -2.35 -4.82 3.49
N LYS A 78 -2.41 -6.13 3.74
CA LYS A 78 -3.25 -6.74 4.76
C LYS A 78 -3.26 -5.96 6.08
N GLY A 79 -4.46 -5.64 6.55
CA GLY A 79 -4.66 -4.90 7.79
C GLY A 79 -4.87 -3.40 7.58
N GLU A 80 -4.48 -2.84 6.44
CA GLU A 80 -4.67 -1.41 6.21
C GLU A 80 -6.08 -1.09 5.70
N LEU A 81 -6.45 0.18 5.85
CA LEU A 81 -7.74 0.74 5.44
C LEU A 81 -7.55 1.69 4.25
N LEU A 82 -8.45 1.61 3.29
CA LEU A 82 -8.51 2.48 2.12
C LEU A 82 -9.75 3.36 2.14
N GLY A 83 -9.66 4.56 1.58
CA GLY A 83 -10.79 5.51 1.48
C GLY A 83 -11.00 6.39 2.71
N GLN A 84 -10.27 6.14 3.81
CA GLN A 84 -10.42 6.87 5.08
C GLN A 84 -10.27 8.39 4.94
N ARG A 85 -9.28 8.88 4.17
CA ARG A 85 -9.09 10.31 3.90
C ARG A 85 -10.34 10.91 3.26
N SER A 86 -10.75 10.36 2.11
CA SER A 86 -11.90 10.82 1.31
C SER A 86 -13.20 10.80 2.12
N MET A 87 -13.43 9.72 2.88
CA MET A 87 -14.61 9.57 3.71
C MET A 87 -14.71 10.65 4.80
N ILE A 88 -13.58 10.97 5.48
CA ILE A 88 -13.52 11.94 6.58
C ILE A 88 -13.54 13.38 6.08
N SER A 89 -12.88 13.66 4.95
CA SER A 89 -12.82 15.01 4.38
C SER A 89 -14.03 15.38 3.51
N ASP A 90 -14.97 14.46 3.31
CA ASP A 90 -16.10 14.62 2.38
C ASP A 90 -15.65 14.98 0.95
N GLU A 91 -14.53 14.41 0.51
CA GLU A 91 -13.97 14.62 -0.83
C GLU A 91 -13.96 13.32 -1.64
N PRO A 92 -13.95 13.37 -2.98
CA PRO A 92 -13.62 12.20 -3.80
C PRO A 92 -12.25 11.61 -3.46
N VAL A 93 -12.02 10.35 -3.81
CA VAL A 93 -10.69 9.73 -3.64
C VAL A 93 -9.67 10.41 -4.57
N ASN A 94 -8.52 10.77 -4.01
CA ASN A 94 -7.46 11.48 -4.75
C ASN A 94 -6.50 10.54 -5.50
N LEU A 95 -6.63 9.23 -5.29
CA LEU A 95 -5.78 8.18 -5.85
C LEU A 95 -6.67 7.03 -6.32
N SER A 96 -6.25 6.32 -7.36
CA SER A 96 -6.82 5.04 -7.74
C SER A 96 -6.20 3.92 -6.91
N ALA A 97 -6.96 2.87 -6.61
CA ALA A 97 -6.47 1.68 -5.93
C ALA A 97 -6.59 0.45 -6.84
N VAL A 98 -5.48 -0.21 -7.13
CA VAL A 98 -5.43 -1.34 -8.08
C VAL A 98 -4.75 -2.55 -7.46
N ALA A 99 -5.36 -3.72 -7.55
CA ALA A 99 -4.84 -4.96 -6.99
C ALA A 99 -3.54 -5.42 -7.69
N LEU A 100 -2.50 -5.74 -6.91
CA LEU A 100 -1.23 -6.29 -7.43
C LEU A 100 -1.21 -7.82 -7.47
N GLU A 101 -2.07 -8.44 -6.68
CA GLU A 101 -2.34 -9.87 -6.57
C GLU A 101 -3.83 -10.09 -6.32
N ASP A 102 -4.29 -11.34 -6.28
CA ASP A 102 -5.66 -11.61 -5.89
C ASP A 102 -5.85 -11.24 -4.41
N MET A 103 -6.93 -10.52 -4.10
CA MET A 103 -7.18 -9.95 -2.78
C MET A 103 -8.55 -10.32 -2.24
N GLU A 104 -8.66 -10.38 -0.91
CA GLU A 104 -9.93 -10.36 -0.20
C GLU A 104 -10.06 -9.01 0.53
N VAL A 105 -11.13 -8.27 0.24
CA VAL A 105 -11.40 -6.97 0.87
C VAL A 105 -12.76 -6.97 1.53
N CYS A 106 -12.90 -6.21 2.62
CA CYS A 106 -14.18 -5.94 3.27
C CYS A 106 -14.55 -4.48 3.06
N PHE A 107 -15.64 -4.22 2.35
CA PHE A 107 -16.24 -2.88 2.27
C PHE A 107 -17.10 -2.63 3.50
N ILE A 108 -16.94 -1.44 4.11
CA ILE A 108 -17.67 -1.02 5.30
C ILE A 108 -18.35 0.32 4.97
N PRO A 109 -19.70 0.42 5.07
CA PRO A 109 -20.43 1.65 4.74
C PRO A 109 -20.02 2.84 5.59
N LYS A 110 -19.95 4.03 4.98
CA LYS A 110 -19.58 5.29 5.67
C LYS A 110 -20.41 5.56 6.92
N THR A 111 -21.72 5.32 6.86
CA THR A 111 -22.64 5.54 8.00
C THR A 111 -22.22 4.77 9.25
N GLU A 112 -21.69 3.57 9.06
CA GLU A 112 -21.24 2.70 10.15
C GLU A 112 -19.88 3.15 10.69
N VAL A 113 -18.94 3.45 9.79
CA VAL A 113 -17.60 3.93 10.18
C VAL A 113 -17.68 5.27 10.92
N MET A 114 -18.47 6.22 10.41
CA MET A 114 -18.68 7.51 11.08
C MET A 114 -19.39 7.34 12.42
N GLY A 115 -20.32 6.38 12.52
CA GLY A 115 -20.92 6.03 13.80
C GLY A 115 -19.91 5.55 14.86
N PHE A 116 -18.89 4.79 14.44
CA PHE A 116 -17.77 4.44 15.33
C PHE A 116 -16.87 5.64 15.61
N PHE A 117 -16.61 6.48 14.61
CA PHE A 117 -15.79 7.69 14.74
C PHE A 117 -16.38 8.71 15.73
N ASP A 118 -17.70 8.83 15.78
CA ASP A 118 -18.38 9.78 16.68
C ASP A 118 -18.48 9.28 18.12
N LYS A 119 -18.48 7.95 18.33
CA LYS A 119 -18.80 7.33 19.63
C LYS A 119 -17.62 6.65 20.30
N ASN A 120 -16.61 6.24 19.53
CA ASN A 120 -15.46 5.50 20.02
C ASN A 120 -14.18 6.32 19.83
N ASN A 121 -13.83 7.11 20.85
CA ASN A 121 -12.64 7.97 20.83
C ASN A 121 -11.34 7.21 20.51
N GLN A 122 -11.23 5.95 20.94
CA GLN A 122 -10.04 5.15 20.66
C GLN A 122 -9.94 4.78 19.17
N PHE A 123 -11.07 4.47 18.54
CA PHE A 123 -11.15 4.26 17.09
C PHE A 123 -10.75 5.53 16.34
N SER A 124 -11.34 6.68 16.67
CA SER A 124 -11.09 7.96 16.01
C SER A 124 -9.62 8.38 16.15
N MET A 125 -9.04 8.24 17.35
CA MET A 125 -7.62 8.50 17.58
C MET A 125 -6.70 7.56 16.80
N ASN A 126 -7.06 6.29 16.65
CA ASN A 126 -6.28 5.34 15.85
C ASN A 126 -6.33 5.68 14.35
N VAL A 127 -7.51 6.08 13.84
CA VAL A 127 -7.65 6.55 12.45
C VAL A 127 -6.81 7.81 12.24
N MET A 128 -6.88 8.78 13.15
CA MET A 128 -6.07 10.01 13.06
C MET A 128 -4.57 9.72 13.07
N LYS A 129 -4.10 8.83 13.95
CA LYS A 129 -2.69 8.40 13.97
C LYS A 129 -2.25 7.75 12.65
N THR A 130 -3.13 6.97 12.02
CA THR A 130 -2.86 6.35 10.72
C THR A 130 -2.70 7.42 9.65
N ILE A 131 -3.60 8.41 9.59
CA ILE A 131 -3.53 9.52 8.64
C ILE A 131 -2.28 10.39 8.88
N CYS A 132 -1.90 10.66 10.13
CA CYS A 132 -0.65 11.35 10.44
C CYS A 132 0.59 10.56 9.99
N GLY A 133 0.53 9.22 10.09
CA GLY A 133 1.57 8.33 9.56
C GLY A 133 1.69 8.44 8.04
N ASP A 134 0.56 8.32 7.34
CA ASP A 134 0.49 8.47 5.87
C ASP A 134 1.01 9.86 5.42
N LEU A 135 0.69 10.93 6.16
CA LEU A 135 1.19 12.28 5.87
C LEU A 135 2.70 12.37 6.02
N LYS A 136 3.26 11.83 7.10
CA LYS A 136 4.72 11.78 7.32
C LYS A 136 5.43 11.01 6.20
N GLU A 137 4.86 9.90 5.75
CA GLU A 137 5.40 9.12 4.64
C GLU A 137 5.36 9.92 3.33
N ALA A 138 4.27 10.64 3.05
CA ALA A 138 4.15 11.51 1.88
C ALA A 138 5.17 12.67 1.89
N ASP A 139 5.40 13.30 3.05
CA ASP A 139 6.43 14.33 3.21
C ASP A 139 7.83 13.76 2.96
N SER A 140 8.13 12.59 3.52
CA SER A 140 9.42 11.90 3.32
C SER A 140 9.64 11.54 1.85
N HIS A 141 8.60 11.03 1.18
CA HIS A 141 8.63 10.73 -0.25
C HIS A 141 8.88 12.00 -1.09
N THR A 142 8.26 13.13 -0.72
CA THR A 142 8.48 14.42 -1.38
C THR A 142 9.94 14.86 -1.30
N VAL A 143 10.56 14.77 -0.11
CA VAL A 143 11.97 15.09 0.08
C VAL A 143 12.86 14.14 -0.73
N ASN A 144 12.60 12.83 -0.67
CA ASN A 144 13.36 11.82 -1.42
C ASN A 144 13.30 12.07 -2.93
N MET A 145 12.13 12.43 -3.46
CA MET A 145 11.98 12.76 -4.88
C MET A 145 12.76 14.00 -5.30
N ALA A 146 12.87 15.00 -4.40
CA ALA A 146 13.58 16.25 -4.67
C ALA A 146 15.10 16.13 -4.52
N GLN A 147 15.58 15.33 -3.56
CA GLN A 147 16.99 15.32 -3.16
C GLN A 147 17.75 14.08 -3.65
N LYS A 148 17.11 12.91 -3.71
CA LYS A 148 17.80 11.67 -4.06
C LYS A 148 17.90 11.47 -5.56
N THR A 149 18.98 10.85 -6.00
CA THR A 149 19.12 10.35 -7.38
C THR A 149 18.18 9.16 -7.62
N VAL A 150 17.88 8.87 -8.89
CA VAL A 150 17.06 7.68 -9.26
C VAL A 150 17.69 6.38 -8.74
N LYS A 151 19.03 6.34 -8.68
CA LYS A 151 19.80 5.20 -8.16
C LYS A 151 19.58 5.00 -6.66
N GLU A 152 19.68 6.08 -5.88
CA GLU A 152 19.39 6.06 -4.44
C GLU A 152 17.95 5.65 -4.16
N ARG A 153 16.99 6.23 -4.89
CA ARG A 153 15.57 5.87 -4.77
C ARG A 153 15.30 4.40 -5.10
N LEU A 154 15.95 3.85 -6.13
CA LEU A 154 15.85 2.42 -6.43
C LEU A 154 16.36 1.55 -5.28
N ALA A 155 17.51 1.89 -4.69
CA ALA A 155 18.04 1.16 -3.55
C ALA A 155 17.08 1.22 -2.35
N GLU A 156 16.57 2.41 -2.03
CA GLU A 156 15.59 2.63 -0.96
C GLU A 156 14.30 1.86 -1.19
N THR A 157 13.74 1.90 -2.41
CA THR A 157 12.52 1.15 -2.75
C THR A 157 12.71 -0.35 -2.60
N LEU A 158 13.85 -0.92 -3.04
CA LEU A 158 14.11 -2.35 -2.89
C LEU A 158 14.23 -2.76 -1.41
N LEU A 159 14.89 -1.94 -0.59
CA LEU A 159 14.98 -2.14 0.85
C LEU A 159 13.60 -2.03 1.52
N HIS A 160 12.80 -1.04 1.14
CA HIS A 160 11.44 -0.88 1.65
C HIS A 160 10.57 -2.11 1.32
N LEU A 161 10.65 -2.63 0.10
CA LEU A 161 9.93 -3.84 -0.30
C LEU A 161 10.37 -5.07 0.53
N HIS A 162 11.68 -5.19 0.77
CA HIS A 162 12.24 -6.25 1.61
C HIS A 162 11.75 -6.15 3.05
N ASP A 163 11.85 -4.96 3.66
CA ASP A 163 11.56 -4.76 5.08
C ASP A 163 10.06 -4.81 5.38
N THR A 164 9.22 -4.37 4.43
CA THR A 164 7.76 -4.30 4.61
C THR A 164 7.07 -5.63 4.30
N PHE A 165 7.46 -6.30 3.21
CA PHE A 165 6.75 -7.48 2.71
C PHE A 165 7.54 -8.77 2.94
N GLY A 166 8.83 -8.68 3.25
CA GLY A 166 9.70 -9.82 3.41
C GLY A 166 10.05 -10.50 2.09
N LYS A 167 10.36 -11.78 2.19
CA LYS A 167 10.90 -12.61 1.11
C LYS A 167 10.13 -13.91 0.94
N ASN A 168 10.24 -14.49 -0.24
CA ASN A 168 9.82 -15.84 -0.56
C ASN A 168 10.87 -16.86 -0.07
N GLU A 169 10.54 -18.15 -0.14
CA GLU A 169 11.46 -19.24 0.23
C GLU A 169 12.74 -19.26 -0.61
N ASP A 170 12.67 -18.77 -1.85
CA ASP A 170 13.82 -18.63 -2.77
C ASP A 170 14.63 -17.35 -2.55
N ASP A 171 14.41 -16.67 -1.42
CA ASP A 171 15.07 -15.41 -1.01
C ASP A 171 14.72 -14.20 -1.88
N SER A 172 13.84 -14.36 -2.89
CA SER A 172 13.35 -13.23 -3.67
C SER A 172 12.36 -12.37 -2.89
N LEU A 173 12.29 -11.08 -3.22
CA LEU A 173 11.29 -10.17 -2.66
C LEU A 173 9.89 -10.76 -2.80
N LYS A 174 9.11 -10.72 -1.72
CA LYS A 174 7.76 -11.29 -1.70
C LYS A 174 6.85 -10.60 -2.72
N ILE A 175 6.86 -9.27 -2.73
CA ILE A 175 6.13 -8.49 -3.73
C ILE A 175 6.98 -8.33 -4.99
N GLN A 176 6.45 -8.83 -6.10
CA GLN A 176 7.06 -8.76 -7.42
C GLN A 176 6.38 -7.70 -8.27
N LEU A 177 6.99 -6.52 -8.30
CA LEU A 177 6.58 -5.44 -9.18
C LEU A 177 7.14 -5.65 -10.60
N SER A 178 6.35 -5.30 -11.61
CA SER A 178 6.87 -5.16 -12.97
C SER A 178 7.90 -4.03 -13.06
N ARG A 179 8.67 -4.01 -14.15
CA ARG A 179 9.67 -2.96 -14.38
C ARG A 179 9.01 -1.58 -14.53
N ASP A 180 7.82 -1.52 -15.13
CA ASP A 180 7.02 -0.30 -15.21
C ASP A 180 6.54 0.16 -13.83
N GLU A 181 6.10 -0.76 -12.97
CA GLU A 181 5.68 -0.42 -11.60
C GLU A 181 6.85 0.07 -10.74
N LEU A 182 8.02 -0.57 -10.83
CA LEU A 182 9.23 -0.09 -10.15
C LEU A 182 9.64 1.29 -10.67
N ALA A 183 9.64 1.48 -11.99
CA ALA A 183 10.00 2.76 -12.60
C ALA A 183 9.02 3.87 -12.20
N SER A 184 7.72 3.54 -12.17
CA SER A 184 6.66 4.41 -11.69
C SER A 184 6.90 4.83 -10.24
N MET A 185 7.19 3.87 -9.35
CA MET A 185 7.42 4.13 -7.92
C MET A 185 8.67 5.00 -7.66
N ILE A 186 9.76 4.81 -8.41
CA ILE A 186 10.99 5.63 -8.24
C ILE A 186 10.99 6.91 -9.08
N GLY A 187 9.92 7.17 -9.84
CA GLY A 187 9.75 8.34 -10.68
C GLY A 187 10.79 8.43 -11.81
N THR A 188 10.94 7.37 -12.60
CA THR A 188 11.83 7.35 -13.77
C THR A 188 11.20 6.62 -14.97
N ALA A 189 11.86 6.69 -16.12
CA ALA A 189 11.45 5.92 -17.29
C ALA A 189 11.76 4.43 -17.11
N THR A 190 10.89 3.55 -17.60
CA THR A 190 11.04 2.08 -17.52
C THR A 190 12.43 1.60 -17.97
N GLU A 191 12.92 2.12 -19.09
CA GLU A 191 14.23 1.77 -19.62
C GLU A 191 15.38 2.15 -18.66
N SER A 192 15.31 3.33 -18.05
CA SER A 192 16.28 3.77 -17.04
C SER A 192 16.27 2.87 -15.80
N CYS A 193 15.08 2.47 -15.33
CA CYS A 193 14.95 1.53 -14.22
C CYS A 193 15.59 0.16 -14.57
N ILE A 194 15.33 -0.36 -15.77
CA ILE A 194 15.90 -1.64 -16.24
C ILE A 194 17.43 -1.57 -16.30
N ARG A 195 18.00 -0.47 -16.80
CA ARG A 195 19.46 -0.26 -16.82
C ARG A 195 20.05 -0.26 -15.41
N LEU A 196 19.47 0.51 -14.49
CA LEU A 196 19.93 0.57 -13.10
C LEU A 196 19.85 -0.78 -12.38
N LEU A 197 18.77 -1.53 -12.58
CA LEU A 197 18.63 -2.90 -12.05
C LEU A 197 19.72 -3.83 -12.61
N SER A 198 20.02 -3.72 -13.90
CA SER A 198 21.08 -4.50 -14.53
C SER A 198 22.45 -4.17 -13.95
N ASP A 199 22.70 -2.89 -13.65
CA ASP A 199 23.95 -2.45 -13.02
C ASP A 199 24.04 -2.91 -11.57
N PHE A 200 22.95 -2.87 -10.80
CA PHE A 200 22.91 -3.43 -9.44
C PHE A 200 23.21 -4.94 -9.46
N ASN A 201 22.69 -5.66 -10.46
CA ASN A 201 22.97 -7.07 -10.65
C ASN A 201 24.44 -7.36 -10.98
N LYS A 202 25.05 -6.56 -11.88
CA LYS A 202 26.49 -6.67 -12.21
C LYS A 202 27.39 -6.37 -11.01
N LEU A 203 26.99 -5.44 -10.15
CA LEU A 203 27.71 -5.08 -8.92
C LEU A 203 27.50 -6.09 -7.78
N GLY A 204 26.67 -7.13 -7.98
CA GLY A 204 26.37 -8.13 -6.95
C GLY A 204 25.57 -7.57 -5.76
N LEU A 205 24.83 -6.47 -5.96
CA LEU A 205 23.94 -5.89 -4.95
C LEU A 205 22.60 -6.62 -4.91
N ILE A 206 22.16 -7.09 -6.09
CA ILE A 206 20.96 -7.89 -6.27
C ILE A 206 21.25 -9.05 -7.22
N LYS A 207 20.35 -10.04 -7.23
CA LYS A 207 20.26 -11.08 -8.26
C LYS A 207 18.91 -10.97 -8.98
N LEU A 208 18.94 -10.96 -10.31
CA LEU A 208 17.76 -10.90 -11.16
C LEU A 208 17.48 -12.26 -11.80
N VAL A 209 16.24 -12.75 -11.65
CA VAL A 209 15.73 -13.94 -12.37
C VAL A 209 14.35 -13.61 -12.93
N GLY A 210 14.29 -13.18 -14.20
CA GLY A 210 13.06 -12.67 -14.80
C GLY A 210 12.55 -11.42 -14.09
N LYS A 211 11.37 -11.51 -13.46
CA LYS A 211 10.80 -10.45 -12.60
C LYS A 211 11.27 -10.53 -11.15
N LYS A 212 11.79 -11.68 -10.70
CA LYS A 212 12.25 -11.88 -9.33
C LYS A 212 13.51 -11.08 -9.08
N ILE A 213 13.57 -10.46 -7.91
CA ILE A 213 14.72 -9.72 -7.41
C ILE A 213 15.06 -10.30 -6.05
N THR A 214 16.32 -10.68 -5.84
CA THR A 214 16.86 -11.08 -4.53
C THR A 214 17.91 -10.05 -4.14
N ILE A 215 17.88 -9.54 -2.91
CA ILE A 215 18.90 -8.60 -2.42
C ILE A 215 20.07 -9.42 -1.89
N THR A 216 21.23 -9.33 -2.53
CA THR A 216 22.42 -10.11 -2.16
C THR A 216 23.33 -9.38 -1.18
N ASP A 217 23.27 -8.04 -1.14
CA ASP A 217 24.07 -7.22 -0.22
C ASP A 217 23.25 -6.06 0.34
N ILE A 218 22.51 -6.33 1.42
CA ILE A 218 21.65 -5.35 2.11
C ILE A 218 22.49 -4.16 2.61
N SER A 219 23.68 -4.42 3.15
CA SER A 219 24.53 -3.37 3.74
C SER A 219 25.04 -2.39 2.68
N LYS A 220 25.50 -2.85 1.52
CA LYS A 220 25.88 -1.95 0.43
C LYS A 220 24.68 -1.24 -0.16
N LEU A 221 23.52 -1.90 -0.26
CA LEU A 221 22.31 -1.27 -0.78
C LEU A 221 21.84 -0.13 0.14
N LYS A 222 21.93 -0.31 1.47
CA LYS A 222 21.66 0.75 2.46
C LYS A 222 22.57 1.96 2.27
N LYS A 223 23.87 1.74 2.09
CA LYS A 223 24.83 2.83 1.81
C LYS A 223 24.53 3.58 0.51
N ILE A 224 23.89 2.93 -0.47
CA ILE A 224 23.49 3.58 -1.73
C ILE A 224 22.17 4.34 -1.55
N SER A 225 21.32 3.97 -0.59
CA SER A 225 20.03 4.63 -0.35
C SER A 225 20.10 5.89 0.52
N GLU A 226 21.25 6.12 1.16
CA GLU A 226 21.58 7.32 1.94
C GLU A 226 21.95 8.49 1.03
#